data_AF-A0A0J8TFG8-F1
#
_entry.id   AF-A0A0J8TFG8-F1
#
_cell.length_a   1.000
_cell.length_b   1.000
_cell.length_c   1.000
_cell.angle_alpha   90.00
_cell.angle_beta   90.00
_cell.angle_gamma   90.00
#
_symmetry.space_group_name_H-M   'P 1'
#
loop_
_entity.id
_entity.type
_entity.pdbx_description
1 polymer ?
#
loop_
_entity_poly.entity_id
_entity_poly.type
_entity_poly.pdbx_seq_one_letter_code
_entity_poly.pdbx_strand_id
1 'polypeptide(L)' 'MGSENNNSPYCGKTITIEYGGVTSKAVVKDKCPTCARGSLDMTRHLFYKFADEAEGRVHGVKWSFDD' A
#
# COMPACT_ATOMS: atom_id res chain seq x y z
N MET A 1 -7.10 -10.11 0.94
CA MET A 1 -6.68 -9.50 2.22
C MET A 1 -6.46 -10.64 3.20
N GLY A 2 -5.32 -10.67 3.92
CA GLY A 2 -4.96 -11.76 4.83
C GLY A 2 -5.78 -11.83 6.11
N SER A 3 -5.47 -12.81 6.95
CA SER A 3 -6.08 -13.02 8.27
C SER A 3 -5.84 -11.82 9.20
N GLU A 4 -6.75 -11.58 10.16
CA GLU A 4 -6.76 -10.42 11.08
C GLU A 4 -5.83 -10.57 12.29
N ASN A 5 -5.03 -11.61 12.31
CA ASN A 5 -4.09 -11.90 13.38
C ASN A 5 -2.69 -11.39 13.02
N ASN A 6 -1.87 -11.16 14.06
CA ASN A 6 -0.48 -10.70 13.93
C ASN A 6 0.44 -11.68 13.16
N ASN A 7 -0.08 -12.86 12.78
CA ASN A 7 0.61 -13.89 12.01
C ASN A 7 0.17 -13.92 10.53
N SER A 8 -0.32 -12.80 10.00
CA SER A 8 -0.62 -12.69 8.57
C SER A 8 0.64 -13.01 7.74
N PRO A 9 0.54 -13.87 6.71
CA PRO A 9 1.68 -14.23 5.86
C PRO A 9 2.20 -13.04 5.03
N TYR A 10 1.47 -11.92 5.04
CA TYR A 10 1.85 -10.70 4.36
C TYR A 10 2.66 -9.74 5.23
N CYS A 11 2.63 -9.89 6.57
CA CYS A 11 3.39 -9.02 7.47
C CYS A 11 4.89 -9.14 7.17
N GLY A 12 5.57 -7.99 7.04
CA GLY A 12 7.00 -7.93 6.75
C GLY A 12 7.38 -8.14 5.28
N LYS A 13 6.43 -8.51 4.41
CA LYS A 13 6.71 -8.56 2.96
C LYS A 13 6.86 -7.15 2.40
N THR A 14 7.68 -7.04 1.37
CA THR A 14 7.87 -5.80 0.60
C THR A 14 6.94 -5.81 -0.60
N ILE A 15 6.40 -4.63 -0.94
CA ILE A 15 5.66 -4.39 -2.18
C ILE A 15 6.34 -3.28 -2.96
N THR A 16 6.30 -3.39 -4.29
CA THR A 16 6.63 -2.32 -5.22
C THR A 16 5.33 -1.67 -5.70
N ILE A 17 5.25 -0.34 -5.64
CA ILE A 17 4.08 0.47 -5.95
C ILE A 17 4.44 1.45 -7.07
N GLU A 18 3.56 1.57 -8.06
CA GLU A 18 3.71 2.44 -9.22
C GLU A 18 2.48 3.32 -9.42
N TYR A 19 2.70 4.62 -9.54
CA TYR A 19 1.66 5.61 -9.83
C TYR A 19 2.28 6.88 -10.42
N GLY A 20 1.64 7.45 -11.45
CA GLY A 20 2.06 8.76 -12.01
C GLY A 20 3.50 8.79 -12.54
N GLY A 21 4.07 7.65 -12.96
CA GLY A 21 5.48 7.54 -13.37
C GLY A 21 6.48 7.44 -12.20
N VAL A 22 6.00 7.44 -10.95
CA VAL A 22 6.81 7.23 -9.76
C VAL A 22 6.69 5.78 -9.30
N THR A 23 7.83 5.19 -8.92
CA THR A 23 7.91 3.86 -8.31
C THR A 23 8.49 3.97 -6.90
N SER A 24 7.87 3.31 -5.92
CA SER A 24 8.41 3.21 -4.55
C SER A 24 8.17 1.85 -3.92
N LYS A 25 9.04 1.47 -2.99
CA LYS A 25 8.91 0.24 -2.21
C LYS A 25 8.39 0.54 -0.81
N ALA A 26 7.59 -0.37 -0.27
CA ALA A 26 7.06 -0.30 1.09
C ALA A 26 6.98 -1.67 1.73
N VAL A 27 7.05 -1.72 3.07
CA VAL A 27 6.89 -2.96 3.83
C VAL A 27 5.49 -3.01 4.41
N VAL A 28 4.81 -4.14 4.24
CA VAL A 28 3.49 -4.38 4.83
C VAL A 28 3.61 -4.52 6.34
N LYS A 29 3.00 -3.59 7.08
CA LYS A 29 3.04 -3.54 8.54
C LYS A 29 1.68 -3.65 9.21
N ASP A 30 0.61 -3.31 8.50
CA ASP A 30 -0.74 -3.27 9.06
C ASP A 30 -1.78 -3.77 8.05
N LYS A 31 -2.96 -4.11 8.54
CA LYS A 31 -4.15 -4.48 7.76
C LYS A 31 -5.20 -3.39 7.90
N CYS A 32 -5.69 -2.89 6.76
CA CYS A 32 -6.90 -2.07 6.71
C CYS A 32 -8.14 -2.99 6.53
N PRO A 33 -8.97 -3.22 7.56
CA PRO A 33 -10.10 -4.17 7.49
C PRO A 33 -11.27 -3.67 6.64
N THR A 34 -11.38 -2.36 6.44
CA THR A 34 -12.47 -1.72 5.69
C THR A 34 -12.10 -1.36 4.25
N CYS A 35 -10.82 -1.53 3.87
CA CYS A 35 -10.34 -1.22 2.54
C CYS A 35 -10.82 -2.27 1.52
N ALA A 36 -11.20 -1.80 0.33
CA ALA A 36 -11.50 -2.68 -0.78
C ALA A 36 -10.29 -3.55 -1.15
N ARG A 37 -10.52 -4.75 -1.69
CA ARG A 37 -9.45 -5.65 -2.10
C ARG A 37 -8.52 -4.97 -3.11
N GLY A 38 -7.23 -4.93 -2.80
CA GLY A 38 -6.22 -4.30 -3.65
C GLY A 38 -5.96 -2.83 -3.34
N SER A 39 -6.78 -2.17 -2.52
CA SER A 39 -6.49 -0.82 -2.01
C SER A 39 -5.37 -0.86 -0.98
N LEU A 40 -4.49 0.14 -1.04
CA LEU A 40 -3.41 0.37 -0.07
C LEU A 40 -3.79 1.57 0.79
N ASP A 41 -3.71 1.40 2.11
CA ASP A 41 -3.78 2.51 3.06
C ASP A 41 -2.36 2.87 3.48
N MET A 42 -1.86 3.98 2.94
CA MET A 42 -0.44 4.34 3.01
C MET A 42 -0.20 5.27 4.20
N THR A 43 0.99 5.18 4.80
CA THR A 43 1.45 6.27 5.68
C THR A 43 1.54 7.56 4.86
N ARG A 44 1.31 8.71 5.50
CA ARG A 44 1.42 10.03 4.85
C ARG A 44 2.73 10.19 4.08
N HIS A 45 3.84 9.81 4.72
CA HIS A 45 5.17 9.90 4.10
C HIS A 45 5.32 9.06 2.83
N LEU A 46 4.69 7.89 2.76
CA LEU A 46 4.68 7.08 1.54
C LEU A 46 3.77 7.70 0.47
N PHE A 47 2.58 8.17 0.87
CA PHE A 47 1.62 8.78 -0.04
C PHE A 47 2.17 10.03 -0.74
N TYR A 48 2.90 10.88 -0.02
CA TYR A 48 3.53 12.09 -0.56
C TYR A 48 4.54 11.84 -1.70
N LYS A 49 4.99 10.61 -1.90
CA LYS A 49 5.82 10.26 -3.06
C LYS A 49 5.01 10.20 -4.36
N PHE A 50 3.70 10.00 -4.25
CA PHE A 50 2.82 9.74 -5.38
C PHE A 50 1.82 10.86 -5.64
N ALA A 51 1.35 11.55 -4.61
CA ALA A 51 0.34 12.62 -4.69
C ALA A 51 0.37 13.54 -3.45
N ASP A 52 -0.27 14.71 -3.55
CA ASP A 52 -0.47 15.62 -2.41
C ASP A 52 -1.58 15.09 -1.46
N GLU A 53 -1.46 15.31 -0.15
CA GLU A 53 -2.46 14.84 0.83
C GLU A 53 -3.88 15.35 0.53
N ALA A 54 -4.00 16.55 -0.05
CA ALA A 54 -5.27 17.16 -0.40
C ALA A 54 -6.04 16.35 -1.45
N GLU A 55 -5.38 15.49 -2.24
CA GLU A 55 -6.04 14.57 -3.15
C GLU A 55 -6.78 13.45 -2.41
N GLY A 56 -6.34 13.11 -1.20
CA GLY A 56 -6.97 12.14 -0.28
C GLY A 56 -6.88 10.68 -0.76
N ARG A 57 -7.48 10.36 -1.90
CA ARG A 57 -7.45 9.03 -2.52
C ARG A 57 -7.21 9.13 -4.02
N VAL A 58 -6.13 8.50 -4.47
CA VAL A 58 -5.83 8.34 -5.89
C VAL A 58 -6.25 6.96 -6.41
N HIS A 59 -6.59 6.90 -7.69
CA HIS A 59 -7.04 5.68 -8.38
C HIS A 59 -6.07 5.30 -9.50
N GLY A 60 -6.00 4.00 -9.83
CA GLY A 60 -5.10 3.50 -10.88
C GLY A 60 -3.68 3.15 -10.41
N VAL A 61 -3.45 3.14 -9.09
CA VAL A 61 -2.21 2.64 -8.49
C VAL A 61 -2.02 1.16 -8.81
N LYS A 62 -0.83 0.79 -9.27
CA LYS A 62 -0.42 -0.60 -9.48
C LYS A 62 0.56 -1.00 -8.39
N TRP A 63 0.50 -2.25 -7.95
CA TRP A 63 1.48 -2.79 -7.01
C TRP A 63 1.57 -4.30 -7.09
N SER A 64 2.71 -4.84 -6.65
CA SER A 64 2.96 -6.28 -6.54
C SER A 64 3.81 -6.56 -5.29
N PHE A 65 3.71 -7.79 -4.76
CA PHE A 65 4.70 -8.27 -3.80
C PHE A 65 6.04 -8.45 -4.50
N ASP A 66 7.11 -8.07 -3.80
CA ASP A 66 8.47 -8.42 -4.19
C ASP A 66 8.69 -9.89 -3.79
N ASP A 67 9.20 -10.69 -4.72
CA ASP A 67 9.56 -12.10 -4.50
C ASP A 67 10.84 -12.25 -3.66
#